data_AF-A0A7J6TGJ2-F1
#
_entry.id   AF-A0A7J6TGJ2-F1
#
_cell.length_a   1.000
_cell.length_b   1.000
_cell.length_c   1.000
_cell.angle_alpha   90.00
_cell.angle_beta   90.00
_cell.angle_gamma   90.00
#
_symmetry.space_group_name_H-M   'P 1'
#
loop_
_entity.id
_entity.type
_entity.pdbx_description
1 polymer ?
#
loop_
_entity_poly.entity_id
_entity_poly.type
_entity_poly.pdbx_seq_one_letter_code
_entity_poly.pdbx_strand_id
1 'polypeptide(L)'
;MLKDAGKSPSTASKLSAVWLLSPITLNVSTRGNADSLICLMVVATLYHIQREEWIRSALWFGLSVHMKIFPVIYAIPLVMYLNPDFLAFQRVGVLKALKLNSTQIWYTVISAGLFFVLLGILYYIYG
;
A
#
# COMPACT_ATOMS: atom_id res chain seq x y z
N MET A 1 7.35 5.06 9.91
CA MET A 1 5.91 5.40 9.98
C MET A 1 5.53 6.10 11.29
N LEU A 2 5.46 5.43 12.45
CA LEU A 2 5.01 6.10 13.70
C LEU A 2 5.96 7.19 14.19
N LYS A 3 7.28 6.99 14.06
CA LYS A 3 8.28 8.01 14.37
C LYS A 3 8.20 9.19 13.40
N ASP A 4 8.06 8.91 12.10
CA ASP A 4 7.90 9.92 11.05
C ASP A 4 6.59 10.73 11.22
N ALA A 5 5.57 10.13 11.84
CA ALA A 5 4.32 10.79 12.22
C ALA A 5 4.42 11.64 13.52
N GLY A 6 5.63 11.94 13.99
CA GLY A 6 5.87 12.80 15.16
C GLY A 6 5.59 12.17 16.52
N LYS A 7 5.41 10.84 16.61
CA LYS A 7 5.21 10.16 17.91
C LYS A 7 6.54 9.93 18.61
N SER A 8 6.55 10.13 19.94
CA SER A 8 7.74 9.85 20.75
C SER A 8 8.19 8.38 20.62
N PRO A 9 9.50 8.08 20.68
CA PRO A 9 10.01 6.72 20.47
C PRO A 9 9.40 5.67 21.40
N SER A 10 9.14 6.05 22.65
CA SER A 10 8.51 5.19 23.66
C SER A 10 7.06 4.88 23.32
N THR A 11 6.28 5.87 22.88
CA THR A 11 4.89 5.69 22.44
C THR A 11 4.80 4.86 21.16
N ALA A 12 5.68 5.11 20.19
CA ALA A 12 5.74 4.32 18.97
C ALA A 12 6.02 2.84 19.27
N SER A 13 6.97 2.55 20.17
CA SER A 13 7.31 1.18 20.56
C SER A 13 6.14 0.48 21.28
N LYS A 14 5.44 1.19 22.19
CA LYS A 14 4.26 0.67 22.87
C LYS A 14 3.13 0.36 21.89
N LEU A 15 2.83 1.26 20.96
CA LEU A 15 1.79 1.06 19.95
C LEU A 15 2.12 -0.12 19.02
N SER A 16 3.37 -0.24 18.57
CA SER A 16 3.82 -1.40 17.80
C SER A 16 3.70 -2.70 18.60
N ALA A 17 4.08 -2.70 19.88
CA ALA A 17 3.94 -3.88 20.74
C ALA A 17 2.46 -4.28 20.94
N VAL A 18 1.56 -3.32 21.18
CA VAL A 18 0.12 -3.58 21.32
C VAL A 18 -0.46 -4.18 20.03
N TRP A 19 -0.06 -3.68 18.86
CA TRP A 19 -0.53 -4.19 17.59
C TRP A 19 -0.01 -5.61 17.30
N LEU A 20 1.27 -5.84 17.53
CA LEU A 20 1.94 -7.13 17.32
C LEU A 20 1.45 -8.21 18.29
N LEU A 21 1.22 -7.85 19.57
CA LEU A 21 0.79 -8.77 20.62
C LEU A 21 -0.73 -8.91 20.73
N SER A 22 -1.49 -8.28 19.83
CA SER A 22 -2.93 -8.49 19.80
C SER A 22 -3.23 -9.96 19.42
N PRO A 23 -4.23 -10.59 20.06
CA PRO A 23 -4.50 -12.02 19.88
C PRO A 23 -4.87 -12.37 18.43
N ILE A 24 -5.46 -11.42 17.69
CA ILE A 24 -5.79 -11.60 16.26
C ILE A 24 -4.50 -11.65 15.42
N THR A 25 -3.59 -10.69 15.58
CA THR A 25 -2.34 -10.64 14.82
C THR A 25 -1.46 -11.85 15.12
N LEU A 26 -1.31 -12.21 16.39
CA LEU A 26 -0.54 -13.39 16.80
C LEU A 26 -1.08 -14.69 16.17
N ASN A 27 -2.39 -14.89 16.23
CA ASN A 27 -3.03 -16.09 15.69
C ASN A 27 -2.95 -16.15 14.15
N VAL A 28 -3.05 -15.01 13.44
CA VAL A 28 -2.87 -14.99 11.98
C VAL A 28 -1.42 -15.32 11.60
N SER A 29 -0.44 -14.83 12.37
CA SER A 29 0.98 -15.10 12.11
C SER A 29 1.42 -16.53 12.42
N THR A 30 0.80 -17.22 13.39
CA THR A 30 1.17 -18.60 13.76
C THR A 30 0.49 -19.67 12.91
N ARG A 31 -0.53 -19.32 12.10
CA ARG A 31 -1.25 -20.26 11.22
C ARG A 31 -0.47 -20.71 9.98
N GLY A 32 0.79 -20.31 9.82
CA GLY A 32 1.64 -20.70 8.69
C GLY A 32 1.22 -20.12 7.33
N ASN A 33 0.31 -19.14 7.31
CA ASN A 33 -0.14 -18.50 6.07
C ASN A 33 0.77 -17.33 5.68
N ALA A 34 0.90 -17.08 4.38
CA ALA A 34 1.62 -15.93 3.82
C ALA A 34 0.93 -14.57 4.08
N ASP A 35 -0.22 -14.56 4.77
CA ASP A 35 -0.93 -13.32 5.14
C ASP A 35 -0.03 -12.30 5.86
N SER A 36 0.91 -12.77 6.71
CA SER A 36 1.86 -11.87 7.38
C SER A 36 2.81 -11.16 6.41
N LEU A 37 3.23 -11.85 5.33
CA LEU A 37 4.07 -11.26 4.28
C LEU A 37 3.28 -10.24 3.46
N ILE A 38 2.02 -10.53 3.15
CA ILE A 38 1.13 -9.60 2.44
C ILE A 38 0.91 -8.33 3.29
N CYS A 39 0.65 -8.49 4.59
CA CYS A 39 0.55 -7.36 5.52
C CYS A 39 1.84 -6.52 5.54
N LEU A 40 3.01 -7.16 5.54
CA LEU A 40 4.29 -6.45 5.45
C LEU A 40 4.40 -5.62 4.16
N MET A 41 4.03 -6.19 3.01
CA MET A 41 4.05 -5.47 1.72
C MET A 41 3.07 -4.28 1.69
N VAL A 42 1.88 -4.44 2.27
CA VAL A 42 0.90 -3.35 2.40
C VAL A 42 1.44 -2.24 3.32
N VAL A 43 2.05 -2.59 4.45
CA VAL A 43 2.68 -1.61 5.34
C VAL A 43 3.88 -0.93 4.66
N ALA A 44 4.67 -1.65 3.87
CA ALA A 44 5.76 -1.07 3.08
C ALA A 44 5.23 -0.08 2.02
N THR A 45 4.12 -0.42 1.37
CA THR A 45 3.41 0.48 0.44
C THR A 45 3.06 1.81 1.10
N LEU A 46 2.46 1.74 2.30
CA LEU A 46 2.09 2.92 3.10
C LEU A 46 3.30 3.68 3.64
N TYR A 47 4.37 2.98 3.99
CA TYR A 47 5.61 3.60 4.45
C TYR A 47 6.26 4.47 3.36
N HIS A 48 6.37 3.95 2.13
CA HIS A 48 6.97 4.68 1.02
C HIS A 48 6.07 5.81 0.49
N ILE A 49 4.74 5.62 0.48
CA ILE A 49 3.84 6.68 -0.01
C ILE A 49 3.86 7.92 0.90
N GLN A 50 4.02 7.74 2.22
CA GLN A 50 4.15 8.84 3.19
C GLN A 50 5.46 9.62 3.05
N ARG A 51 6.48 9.04 2.41
CA ARG A 51 7.78 9.68 2.16
C ARG A 51 7.87 10.27 0.75
N GLU A 52 6.75 10.37 0.04
CA GLU A 52 6.68 10.81 -1.36
C GLU A 52 7.45 9.91 -2.35
N GLU A 53 7.86 8.71 -1.91
CA GLU A 53 8.55 7.71 -2.72
C GLU A 53 7.54 6.85 -3.52
N TRP A 54 6.74 7.50 -4.36
CA TRP A 54 5.57 6.90 -5.02
C TRP A 54 5.91 5.71 -5.92
N ILE A 55 7.08 5.68 -6.57
CA ILE A 55 7.51 4.54 -7.41
C ILE A 55 7.70 3.28 -6.54
N ARG A 56 8.42 3.40 -5.42
CA ARG A 56 8.65 2.27 -4.50
C ARG A 56 7.34 1.80 -3.90
N SER A 57 6.46 2.73 -3.55
CA SER A 57 5.11 2.41 -3.10
C SER A 57 4.33 1.60 -4.15
N ALA A 58 4.35 2.01 -5.43
CA ALA A 58 3.67 1.30 -6.51
C ALA A 58 4.20 -0.14 -6.70
N LEU A 59 5.52 -0.34 -6.58
CA LEU A 59 6.14 -1.66 -6.69
C LEU A 59 5.71 -2.58 -5.54
N TRP A 60 5.78 -2.11 -4.30
CA TRP A 60 5.31 -2.88 -3.13
C TRP A 60 3.82 -3.19 -3.22
N PHE A 61 3.02 -2.25 -3.72
CA PHE A 61 1.59 -2.45 -3.91
C PHE A 61 1.30 -3.52 -4.97
N GLY A 62 1.90 -3.41 -6.16
CA GLY A 62 1.73 -4.39 -7.23
C GLY A 62 2.16 -5.80 -6.81
N LEU A 63 3.26 -5.90 -6.05
CA LEU A 63 3.72 -7.17 -5.49
C LEU A 63 2.75 -7.75 -4.45
N SER A 64 2.15 -6.89 -3.60
CA SER A 64 1.15 -7.32 -2.62
C SER A 64 -0.10 -7.91 -3.29
N VAL A 65 -0.59 -7.28 -4.37
CA VAL A 65 -1.75 -7.72 -5.15
C VAL A 65 -1.45 -9.00 -5.94
N HIS A 66 -0.21 -9.17 -6.40
CA HIS A 66 0.23 -10.39 -7.07
C HIS A 66 0.21 -11.60 -6.13
N MET A 67 0.67 -11.43 -4.87
CA MET A 67 0.69 -12.51 -3.88
C MET A 67 -0.71 -12.93 -3.42
N LYS A 68 -1.65 -11.99 -3.33
CA LYS A 68 -3.06 -12.25 -3.03
C LYS A 68 -3.87 -11.11 -3.61
N ILE A 69 -5.00 -11.40 -4.24
CA ILE A 69 -5.80 -10.36 -4.91
C ILE A 69 -6.37 -9.31 -3.92
N PHE A 70 -6.53 -9.66 -2.64
CA PHE A 70 -7.25 -8.85 -1.65
C PHE A 70 -6.76 -7.39 -1.48
N PRO A 71 -5.45 -7.07 -1.44
CA PRO A 71 -4.97 -5.69 -1.31
C PRO A 71 -5.43 -4.75 -2.44
N VAL A 72 -5.98 -5.26 -3.54
CA VAL A 72 -6.53 -4.44 -4.64
C VAL A 72 -7.59 -3.44 -4.16
N ILE A 73 -8.29 -3.74 -3.05
CA ILE A 73 -9.26 -2.83 -2.43
C ILE A 73 -8.65 -1.48 -2.02
N TYR A 74 -7.33 -1.43 -1.82
CA TYR A 74 -6.60 -0.20 -1.47
C TYR A 74 -6.18 0.63 -2.69
N ALA A 75 -6.41 0.17 -3.92
CA ALA A 75 -5.98 0.88 -5.13
C ALA A 75 -6.58 2.29 -5.21
N ILE A 76 -7.89 2.42 -5.02
CA ILE A 76 -8.59 3.71 -5.08
C ILE A 76 -8.05 4.70 -4.03
N PRO A 77 -8.03 4.38 -2.72
CA PRO A 77 -7.53 5.32 -1.72
C PRO A 77 -6.05 5.66 -1.90
N LEU A 78 -5.19 4.72 -2.32
CA LEU A 78 -3.78 5.00 -2.58
C LEU A 78 -3.58 5.95 -3.77
N VAL A 79 -4.30 5.72 -4.86
CA VAL A 79 -4.24 6.59 -6.04
C VAL A 79 -4.78 7.97 -5.69
N MET A 80 -5.91 8.07 -4.97
CA MET A 80 -6.48 9.36 -4.58
C MET A 80 -5.59 10.13 -3.58
N TYR A 81 -4.88 9.43 -2.69
CA TYR A 81 -3.92 10.04 -1.77
C TYR A 81 -2.78 10.78 -2.48
N LEU A 82 -2.40 10.36 -3.70
CA LEU A 82 -1.39 11.03 -4.52
C LEU A 82 -1.90 12.34 -5.17
N ASN A 83 -3.18 12.67 -5.05
CA ASN A 83 -3.73 13.91 -5.58
C ASN A 83 -3.85 14.98 -4.47
N PRO A 84 -3.07 16.08 -4.53
CA PRO A 84 -3.18 17.18 -3.58
C PRO A 84 -4.57 17.83 -3.58
N ASP A 85 -5.23 17.89 -4.74
CA ASP A 85 -6.56 18.49 -4.90
C ASP A 85 -7.65 17.63 -4.25
N PHE A 86 -7.44 16.31 -4.16
CA PHE A 86 -8.37 15.40 -3.47
C PHE A 86 -8.36 15.63 -1.95
N LEU A 87 -7.19 15.87 -1.36
CA LEU A 87 -7.09 16.22 0.06
C LEU A 87 -7.69 17.60 0.36
N ALA A 88 -7.69 18.50 -0.64
CA ALA A 88 -8.31 19.81 -0.57
C ALA A 88 -9.78 19.84 -1.08
N PHE A 89 -10.44 18.68 -1.24
CA PHE A 89 -11.79 18.54 -1.82
C PHE A 89 -12.84 19.50 -1.23
N GLN A 90 -12.72 19.87 0.04
CA GLN A 90 -13.64 20.82 0.67
C GLN A 90 -13.53 22.26 0.11
N ARG A 91 -12.42 22.60 -0.57
CA ARG A 91 -12.14 23.92 -1.17
C ARG A 91 -12.21 23.93 -2.70
N VAL A 92 -12.18 22.78 -3.36
CA VAL A 92 -12.22 22.65 -4.83
C VAL A 92 -13.44 21.82 -5.25
N GLY A 93 -14.08 22.16 -6.37
CA GLY A 93 -15.23 21.39 -6.86
C GLY A 93 -14.90 19.93 -7.16
N VAL A 94 -15.89 19.04 -7.03
CA VAL A 94 -15.78 17.57 -7.19
C VAL A 94 -15.04 17.16 -8.46
N LEU A 95 -15.37 17.77 -9.59
CA LEU A 95 -14.74 17.49 -10.89
C LEU A 95 -13.23 17.77 -10.89
N LYS A 96 -12.78 18.79 -10.15
CA LYS A 96 -11.36 19.15 -10.09
C LYS A 96 -10.60 18.21 -9.16
N ALA A 97 -11.20 17.82 -8.04
CA ALA A 97 -10.63 16.85 -7.13
C ALA A 97 -10.52 15.43 -7.72
N LEU A 98 -11.42 15.06 -8.64
CA LEU A 98 -11.39 13.78 -9.36
C LEU A 98 -10.50 13.80 -10.61
N LYS A 99 -9.95 14.96 -10.99
CA LYS A 99 -9.07 15.04 -12.16
C LYS A 99 -7.79 14.28 -11.87
N LEU A 100 -7.53 13.26 -12.68
CA LEU A 100 -6.34 12.43 -12.54
C LEU A 100 -5.07 13.19 -12.92
N ASN A 101 -4.05 13.09 -12.08
CA ASN A 101 -2.71 13.61 -12.31
C ASN A 101 -1.82 12.56 -13.02
N SER A 102 -0.79 13.00 -13.73
CA SER A 102 0.20 12.12 -14.36
C SER A 102 0.83 11.13 -13.37
N THR A 103 1.09 11.55 -12.12
CA THR A 103 1.62 10.66 -11.06
C THR A 103 0.66 9.52 -10.74
N GLN A 104 -0.64 9.76 -10.70
CA GLN A 104 -1.66 8.74 -10.43
C GLN A 104 -1.75 7.72 -11.56
N ILE A 105 -1.65 8.19 -12.80
CA ILE A 105 -1.61 7.34 -13.99
C ILE A 105 -0.36 6.45 -13.93
N TRP A 106 0.83 7.03 -13.72
CA TRP A 106 2.07 6.26 -13.64
C TRP A 106 2.09 5.27 -12.46
N TYR A 107 1.58 5.65 -11.30
CA TYR A 107 1.43 4.75 -10.16
C TYR A 107 0.58 3.52 -10.52
N THR A 108 -0.53 3.75 -11.21
CA THR A 108 -1.45 2.69 -11.64
C THR A 108 -0.80 1.80 -12.70
N VAL A 109 -0.12 2.39 -13.69
CA VAL A 109 0.59 1.66 -14.76
C VAL A 109 1.72 0.81 -14.19
N ILE A 110 2.53 1.34 -13.27
CA ILE A 110 3.65 0.59 -12.67
C ILE A 110 3.12 -0.58 -11.82
N SER A 111 2.13 -0.34 -10.96
CA SER A 111 1.60 -1.38 -10.07
C SER A 111 0.86 -2.48 -10.84
N ALA A 112 -0.01 -2.12 -11.80
CA ALA A 112 -0.68 -3.07 -12.67
C ALA A 112 0.29 -3.78 -13.62
N GLY A 113 1.23 -3.04 -14.20
CA GLY A 113 2.27 -3.58 -15.06
C GLY A 113 3.10 -4.65 -14.34
N LEU A 114 3.54 -4.38 -13.10
CA LEU A 114 4.26 -5.36 -12.30
C LEU A 114 3.44 -6.64 -12.08
N PHE A 115 2.15 -6.50 -11.75
CA PHE A 115 1.24 -7.64 -11.58
C PHE A 115 1.16 -8.50 -12.85
N PHE A 116 0.91 -7.89 -14.01
CA PHE A 116 0.77 -8.61 -15.28
C PHE A 116 2.09 -9.20 -15.78
N VAL A 117 3.21 -8.50 -15.58
CA VAL A 117 4.54 -9.00 -15.95
C VAL A 117 4.88 -10.25 -15.13
N LEU A 118 4.70 -10.21 -13.81
CA LEU A 118 4.93 -11.38 -12.95
C LEU A 118 3.99 -12.53 -13.30
N LEU A 119 2.71 -12.22 -13.58
CA LEU A 119 1.74 -13.21 -14.04
C LEU A 119 2.19 -13.87 -15.35
N GLY A 120 2.63 -13.08 -16.34
CA GLY A 120 3.11 -13.58 -17.63
C GLY A 120 4.38 -14.43 -17.51
N ILE A 121 5.33 -14.04 -16.66
CA ILE A 121 6.55 -14.81 -16.40
C ILE A 121 6.19 -16.16 -15.77
N LEU A 122 5.34 -16.18 -14.74
CA LEU A 122 4.92 -17.43 -14.10
C LEU A 122 4.13 -18.31 -15.07
N TYR A 123 3.23 -17.72 -15.86
CA TYR A 123 2.51 -18.46 -16.89
C TYR A 123 3.46 -19.10 -17.91
N TYR A 124 4.52 -18.40 -18.32
CA TYR A 124 5.51 -18.97 -19.24
C TYR A 124 6.35 -20.11 -18.63
N ILE A 125 6.65 -20.04 -17.33
CA ILE A 125 7.48 -21.06 -16.65
C ILE A 125 6.66 -22.32 -16.31
N TYR A 126 5.39 -22.16 -15.93
CA TYR A 126 4.56 -23.22 -15.35
C TYR A 126 3.37 -23.65 -16.21
N GLY A 127 3.02 -22.89 -17.25
CA GLY A 127 1.95 -23.20 -18.21
C GLY A 127 2.48 -23.87 -19.46
#